data_AF-A0A1I6Q4G0-F1
#
_entry.id   AF-A0A1I6Q4G0-F1
#
_cell.length_a   1.000
_cell.length_b   1.000
_cell.length_c   1.000
_cell.angle_alpha   90.00
_cell.angle_beta   90.00
_cell.angle_gamma   90.00
#
_symmetry.space_group_name_H-M   'P 1'
#
loop_
_entity.id
_entity.type
_entity.pdbx_description
1 polymer ?
#
loop_
_entity_poly.entity_id
_entity_poly.type
_entity_poly.pdbx_seq_one_letter_code
_entity_poly.pdbx_strand_id
1 'polypeptide(L)'
;MGSSVRISWTDFPTVGAVEKVIHPFREVRRDEWGEILSGGNLYISAENEWTRETRAEIEAAMPENFERGSWDYGKWFHKTVAQIYEERKHIKEEASSKKQWSMKNPENPATYRQRMALHRMTGCNTTEWALTKAQASELIGKHKSGQDITEELKELGLITPPQTGNDPSGATDEPQKDTAHTKYTTQQ
;
A
#
# COMPACT_ATOMS: atom_id res chain seq x y z
N MET A 1 -4.11 23.88 30.05
CA MET A 1 -4.49 24.58 28.81
C MET A 1 -5.22 23.57 27.95
N GLY A 2 -6.48 23.85 27.61
CA GLY A 2 -7.31 23.11 26.64
C GLY A 2 -6.62 23.01 25.27
N SER A 3 -6.63 21.84 24.64
CA SER A 3 -6.40 21.68 23.20
C SER A 3 -7.71 21.25 22.54
N SER A 4 -8.04 21.78 21.37
CA SER A 4 -9.22 21.34 20.63
C SER A 4 -8.84 20.99 19.20
N VAL A 5 -9.23 19.80 18.75
CA VAL A 5 -9.06 19.34 17.37
C VAL A 5 -10.42 19.41 16.69
N ARG A 6 -10.54 20.29 15.70
CA ARG A 6 -11.71 20.33 14.83
C ARG A 6 -11.38 19.58 13.55
N ILE A 7 -12.13 18.54 13.27
CA ILE A 7 -12.04 17.75 12.05
C ILE A 7 -13.23 18.17 11.19
N SER A 8 -12.97 18.77 10.03
CA SER A 8 -14.01 19.05 9.07
C SER A 8 -13.74 18.37 7.74
N TRP A 9 -14.81 18.01 7.05
CA TRP A 9 -14.75 17.52 5.68
C TRP A 9 -15.93 18.03 4.88
N THR A 10 -15.80 17.91 3.57
CA THR A 10 -16.84 18.28 2.63
C THR A 10 -17.47 17.03 2.04
N ASP A 11 -18.80 16.99 2.01
CA ASP A 11 -19.62 15.91 1.45
C ASP A 11 -19.32 14.54 2.08
N PHE A 12 -18.95 13.55 1.27
CA PHE A 12 -18.70 12.17 1.69
C PHE A 12 -17.19 11.86 1.63
N PRO A 13 -16.45 11.98 2.75
CA PRO A 13 -15.05 11.64 2.77
C PRO A 13 -14.88 10.13 2.58
N THR A 14 -13.80 9.72 1.92
CA THR A 14 -13.48 8.28 1.81
C THR A 14 -13.00 7.74 3.15
N VAL A 15 -13.28 6.46 3.43
CA VAL A 15 -12.77 5.78 4.64
C VAL A 15 -11.25 5.96 4.76
N GLY A 16 -10.51 5.83 3.66
CA GLY A 16 -9.06 6.03 3.67
C GLY A 16 -8.61 7.47 3.94
N ALA A 17 -9.40 8.47 3.55
CA ALA A 17 -9.12 9.86 3.89
C ALA A 17 -9.34 10.13 5.38
N VAL A 18 -10.44 9.62 5.95
CA VAL A 18 -10.73 9.71 7.38
C VAL A 18 -9.66 8.97 8.19
N GLU A 19 -9.31 7.76 7.77
CA GLU A 19 -8.32 6.91 8.44
C GLU A 19 -6.96 7.60 8.57
N LYS A 20 -6.48 8.27 7.51
CA LYS A 20 -5.22 9.03 7.56
C LYS A 20 -5.24 10.16 8.58
N VAL A 21 -6.39 10.79 8.80
CA VAL A 21 -6.54 11.88 9.76
C VAL A 21 -6.61 11.33 11.19
N ILE A 22 -7.31 10.22 11.41
CA ILE A 22 -7.49 9.66 12.76
C ILE A 22 -6.31 8.79 13.23
N HIS A 23 -5.57 8.18 12.30
CA HIS A 23 -4.49 7.25 12.61
C HIS A 23 -3.43 7.81 13.58
N PRO A 24 -2.94 9.06 13.42
CA PRO A 24 -1.98 9.65 14.36
C PRO A 24 -2.49 9.77 15.80
N PHE A 25 -3.82 9.72 16.01
CA PHE A 25 -4.46 9.82 17.31
C PHE A 25 -4.86 8.45 17.90
N ARG A 26 -4.60 7.33 17.20
CA ARG A 26 -4.95 5.99 17.69
C ARG A 26 -4.09 5.51 18.86
N GLU A 27 -2.88 6.05 18.99
CA GLU A 27 -1.87 5.58 19.96
C GLU A 27 -1.89 6.33 21.29
N VAL A 28 -2.95 7.10 21.59
CA VAL A 28 -3.05 7.84 22.86
C VAL A 28 -3.09 6.83 24.03
N ARG A 29 -2.02 6.83 24.85
CA ARG A 29 -1.81 5.90 25.97
C ARG A 29 -2.60 6.30 27.22
N ARG A 30 -2.94 5.27 28.02
CA ARG A 30 -3.53 5.40 29.36
C ARG A 30 -2.50 5.00 30.41
N ASP A 31 -2.61 5.55 31.61
CA ASP A 31 -1.83 5.13 32.76
C ASP A 31 -2.39 3.86 33.42
N GLU A 32 -1.71 3.42 34.47
CA GLU A 32 -2.01 2.19 35.22
C GLU A 32 -3.35 2.26 35.98
N TRP A 33 -3.95 3.45 36.11
CA TRP A 33 -5.22 3.71 36.80
C TRP A 33 -6.35 4.02 35.82
N GLY A 34 -6.05 4.05 34.51
CA GLY A 34 -6.98 4.24 33.42
C GLY A 34 -7.11 5.68 32.92
N GLU A 35 -6.35 6.64 33.47
CA GLU A 35 -6.35 8.02 33.00
C GLU A 35 -5.65 8.12 31.65
N ILE A 36 -6.30 8.79 30.70
CA ILE A 36 -5.68 9.11 29.42
C ILE A 36 -4.60 10.17 29.71
N LEU A 37 -3.33 9.83 29.48
CA LEU A 37 -2.18 10.73 29.67
C LEU A 37 -2.13 11.84 28.60
N SER A 38 -3.29 12.35 28.17
CA SER A 38 -3.45 13.58 27.38
C SER A 38 -3.85 14.78 28.26
N GLY A 39 -3.80 14.63 29.58
CA GLY A 39 -3.94 15.74 30.52
C GLY A 39 -5.23 16.54 30.34
N GLY A 40 -6.40 15.89 30.38
CA GLY A 40 -7.68 16.52 30.72
C GLY A 40 -8.11 17.76 29.91
N ASN A 41 -7.66 17.91 28.67
CA ASN A 41 -7.87 19.15 27.93
C ASN A 41 -8.13 18.97 26.43
N LEU A 42 -8.20 17.76 25.88
CA LEU A 42 -8.39 17.55 24.43
C LEU A 42 -9.88 17.40 24.04
N TYR A 43 -10.44 18.40 23.37
CA TYR A 43 -11.80 18.37 22.80
C TYR A 43 -11.75 18.08 21.30
N ILE A 44 -12.40 17.02 20.82
CA ILE A 44 -12.48 16.72 19.38
C ILE A 44 -13.89 17.01 18.88
N SER A 45 -14.03 17.90 17.90
CA SER A 45 -15.29 18.11 17.16
C SER A 45 -15.15 17.63 15.72
N ALA A 46 -16.24 17.06 15.20
CA ALA A 46 -16.33 16.61 13.81
C ALA A 46 -17.47 17.36 13.13
N GLU A 47 -17.19 17.98 11.99
CA GLU A 47 -18.16 18.77 11.25
C GLU A 47 -18.14 18.38 9.77
N ASN A 48 -19.33 18.33 9.18
CA ASN A 48 -19.48 18.06 7.76
C ASN A 48 -20.11 19.26 7.07
N GLU A 49 -19.43 19.75 6.04
CA GLU A 49 -19.93 20.79 5.15
C GLU A 49 -20.45 20.16 3.87
N TRP A 50 -21.68 20.51 3.48
CA TRP A 50 -22.29 19.99 2.27
C TRP A 50 -22.20 21.02 1.15
N THR A 51 -21.66 20.63 -0.01
CA THR A 51 -21.72 21.45 -1.21
C THR A 51 -23.17 21.66 -1.63
N ARG A 52 -23.44 22.73 -2.39
CA ARG A 52 -24.80 23.02 -2.88
C ARG A 52 -25.36 21.88 -3.72
N GLU A 53 -24.51 21.24 -4.52
CA GLU A 53 -24.87 20.13 -5.40
C GLU A 53 -25.25 18.88 -4.58
N THR A 54 -24.37 18.43 -3.69
CA THR A 54 -24.63 17.26 -2.84
C THR A 54 -25.83 17.49 -1.92
N ARG A 55 -25.98 18.70 -1.38
CA ARG A 55 -27.16 19.04 -0.58
C ARG A 55 -28.45 18.95 -1.41
N ALA A 56 -28.46 19.46 -2.63
CA ALA A 56 -29.63 19.37 -3.51
C ALA A 56 -29.96 17.92 -3.88
N GLU A 57 -28.94 17.08 -4.08
CA GLU A 57 -29.12 15.63 -4.29
C GLU A 57 -29.78 14.96 -3.09
N ILE A 58 -29.30 15.25 -1.87
CA ILE A 58 -29.88 14.71 -0.63
C ILE A 58 -31.33 15.19 -0.47
N GLU A 59 -31.58 16.49 -0.65
CA GLU A 59 -32.92 17.08 -0.55
C GLU A 59 -33.89 16.48 -1.60
N ALA A 60 -33.42 16.21 -2.82
CA ALA A 60 -34.22 15.56 -3.86
C ALA A 60 -34.55 14.08 -3.56
N ALA A 61 -33.70 13.41 -2.77
CA ALA A 61 -33.90 12.02 -2.35
C ALA A 61 -34.73 11.90 -1.06
N MET A 62 -35.09 13.01 -0.42
CA MET A 62 -35.95 13.01 0.78
C MET A 62 -37.42 12.78 0.38
N PRO A 63 -38.21 12.07 1.21
CA PRO A 63 -39.57 11.67 0.85
C PRO A 63 -40.59 12.83 0.85
N GLU A 64 -40.31 13.91 1.59
CA GLU A 64 -41.18 15.08 1.69
C GLU A 64 -40.35 16.37 1.67
N ASN A 65 -40.97 17.46 1.20
CA ASN A 65 -40.39 18.80 1.23
C ASN A 65 -40.52 19.40 2.65
N PHE A 66 -39.67 18.93 3.56
CA PHE A 66 -39.61 19.48 4.91
C PHE A 66 -39.06 20.91 4.90
N GLU A 67 -39.60 21.78 5.76
CA GLU A 67 -39.06 23.12 5.97
C GLU A 67 -37.66 23.03 6.58
N ARG A 68 -36.70 23.74 5.98
CA ARG A 68 -35.31 23.76 6.45
C ARG A 68 -35.25 24.36 7.85
N GLY A 69 -34.65 23.63 8.78
CA GLY A 69 -34.55 24.02 10.19
C GLY A 69 -35.60 23.36 11.10
N SER A 70 -36.59 22.68 10.51
CA SER A 70 -37.45 21.77 11.29
C SER A 70 -36.65 20.58 11.82
N TRP A 71 -37.09 20.05 12.96
CA TRP A 71 -36.49 18.84 13.53
C TRP A 71 -36.61 17.63 12.58
N ASP A 72 -37.75 17.52 11.89
CA ASP A 72 -38.00 16.46 10.90
C ASP A 72 -37.08 16.58 9.68
N TYR A 73 -36.82 17.79 9.20
CA TYR A 73 -35.83 18.02 8.13
C TYR A 73 -34.47 17.44 8.53
N GLY A 74 -33.96 17.78 9.72
CA GLY A 74 -32.64 17.30 10.17
C GLY A 74 -32.58 15.78 10.30
N LYS A 75 -33.64 15.18 10.85
CA LYS A 75 -33.77 13.73 10.99
C LYS A 75 -33.75 13.01 9.64
N TRP A 76 -34.55 13.47 8.69
CA TRP A 76 -34.62 12.86 7.35
C TRP A 76 -33.38 13.12 6.53
N PHE A 77 -32.82 14.34 6.59
CA PHE A 77 -31.58 14.69 5.92
C PHE A 77 -30.44 13.74 6.34
N HIS A 78 -30.24 13.52 7.64
CA HIS A 78 -29.22 12.59 8.12
C HIS A 78 -29.49 11.13 7.73
N LYS A 79 -30.76 10.70 7.74
CA LYS A 79 -31.14 9.35 7.31
C LYS A 79 -30.83 9.14 5.82
N THR A 80 -31.19 10.09 4.97
CA THR A 80 -30.94 10.04 3.52
C THR A 80 -29.44 10.10 3.21
N VAL A 81 -28.69 10.94 3.93
CA VAL A 81 -27.22 10.98 3.85
C VAL A 81 -26.61 9.60 4.12
N ALA A 82 -27.03 8.93 5.19
CA ALA A 82 -26.53 7.61 5.54
C ALA A 82 -26.83 6.57 4.45
N GLN A 83 -28.03 6.62 3.88
CA GLN A 83 -28.42 5.72 2.79
C GLN A 83 -27.57 5.94 1.53
N ILE A 84 -27.43 7.19 1.07
CA ILE A 84 -26.62 7.55 -0.10
C ILE A 84 -25.15 7.13 0.12
N TYR A 85 -24.64 7.27 1.34
CA TYR A 85 -23.28 6.85 1.67
C TYR A 85 -23.07 5.34 1.49
N GLU A 86 -23.97 4.51 2.03
CA GLU A 86 -23.85 3.05 1.91
C GLU A 86 -23.99 2.61 0.45
N GLU A 87 -24.90 3.19 -0.32
CA GLU A 87 -25.02 2.94 -1.76
C GLU A 87 -23.71 3.25 -2.50
N ARG A 88 -23.12 4.43 -2.25
CA ARG A 88 -21.84 4.83 -2.85
C ARG A 88 -20.67 3.96 -2.40
N LYS A 89 -20.69 3.49 -1.16
CA LYS A 89 -19.67 2.59 -0.61
C LYS A 89 -19.73 1.23 -1.31
N HIS A 90 -20.91 0.64 -1.46
CA HIS A 90 -21.10 -0.62 -2.19
C HIS A 90 -20.65 -0.49 -3.66
N ILE A 91 -21.01 0.59 -4.35
CA ILE A 91 -20.56 0.83 -5.73
C ILE A 91 -19.02 0.89 -5.82
N LYS A 92 -18.35 1.55 -4.85
CA LYS A 92 -16.89 1.62 -4.81
C LYS A 92 -16.24 0.28 -4.47
N GLU A 93 -16.82 -0.51 -3.58
CA GLU A 93 -16.34 -1.84 -3.23
C GLU A 93 -16.50 -2.82 -4.40
N GLU A 94 -17.61 -2.76 -5.14
CA GLU A 94 -17.81 -3.52 -6.37
C GLU A 94 -16.87 -3.08 -7.51
N ALA A 95 -16.61 -1.78 -7.65
CA ALA A 95 -15.64 -1.27 -8.61
C ALA A 95 -14.19 -1.65 -8.23
N SER A 96 -13.91 -1.75 -6.93
CA SER A 96 -12.62 -2.19 -6.38
C SER A 96 -12.40 -3.68 -6.58
N SER A 97 -13.42 -4.52 -6.36
CA SER A 97 -13.34 -5.96 -6.60
C SER A 97 -13.25 -6.30 -8.10
N LYS A 98 -13.86 -5.47 -8.97
CA LYS A 98 -13.71 -5.56 -10.43
C LYS A 98 -12.39 -4.98 -10.96
N LYS A 99 -11.60 -4.26 -10.14
CA LYS A 99 -10.18 -3.97 -10.44
C LYS A 99 -9.32 -5.21 -10.18
N GLN A 100 -9.74 -6.34 -10.76
CA GLN A 100 -8.80 -7.38 -11.13
C GLN A 100 -7.74 -6.69 -12.01
N TRP A 101 -6.48 -6.72 -11.58
CA TRP A 101 -5.36 -6.20 -12.35
C TRP A 101 -5.31 -6.97 -13.68
N SER A 102 -6.05 -6.51 -14.69
CA SER A 102 -5.86 -6.99 -16.05
C SER A 102 -4.46 -6.54 -16.44
N MET A 103 -3.50 -7.47 -16.47
CA MET A 103 -2.17 -7.19 -16.99
C MET A 103 -2.35 -6.63 -18.40
N LYS A 104 -1.99 -5.36 -18.60
CA LYS A 104 -1.97 -4.75 -19.93
C LYS A 104 -0.94 -5.51 -20.77
N ASN A 105 -1.45 -6.39 -21.63
CA ASN A 105 -0.76 -7.28 -22.57
C ASN A 105 0.28 -8.20 -21.88
N PRO A 106 -0.09 -9.45 -21.56
CA PRO A 106 0.79 -10.40 -20.85
C PRO A 106 2.06 -10.77 -21.63
N GLU A 107 2.00 -10.70 -22.96
CA GLU A 107 3.08 -11.07 -23.89
C GLU A 107 4.17 -10.00 -24.02
N ASN A 108 3.92 -8.78 -23.54
CA ASN A 108 4.93 -7.73 -23.58
C ASN A 108 6.17 -8.12 -22.76
N PRO A 109 7.35 -7.57 -23.09
CA PRO A 109 8.56 -7.80 -22.31
C PRO A 109 8.39 -7.34 -20.85
N ALA A 110 9.02 -8.07 -19.94
CA ALA A 110 9.00 -7.80 -18.51
C ALA A 110 9.44 -6.36 -18.23
N THR A 111 8.65 -5.67 -17.41
CA THR A 111 8.96 -4.29 -17.03
C THR A 111 10.25 -4.22 -16.23
N TYR A 112 10.89 -3.05 -16.22
CA TYR A 112 12.09 -2.81 -15.41
C TYR A 112 11.88 -3.17 -13.93
N ARG A 113 10.72 -2.85 -13.36
CA ARG A 113 10.38 -3.18 -11.96
C ARG A 113 10.30 -4.69 -11.71
N GLN A 114 9.76 -5.45 -12.67
CA GLN A 114 9.70 -6.91 -12.56
C GLN A 114 11.09 -7.55 -12.65
N ARG A 115 11.92 -7.11 -13.60
CA ARG A 115 13.33 -7.55 -13.69
C ARG A 115 14.10 -7.22 -12.41
N MET A 116 13.95 -6.00 -11.88
CA MET A 116 14.60 -5.60 -10.63
C MET A 116 14.12 -6.40 -9.41
N ALA A 117 12.84 -6.79 -9.37
CA ALA A 117 12.35 -7.66 -8.31
C ALA A 117 13.01 -9.05 -8.37
N LEU A 118 13.10 -9.63 -9.57
CA LEU A 118 13.78 -10.90 -9.78
C LEU A 118 15.26 -10.83 -9.42
N HIS A 119 15.98 -9.76 -9.82
CA HIS A 119 17.38 -9.54 -9.45
C HIS A 119 17.59 -9.56 -7.93
N ARG A 120 16.70 -8.92 -7.18
CA ARG A 120 16.78 -8.88 -5.71
C ARG A 120 16.45 -10.23 -5.07
N MET A 121 15.59 -11.02 -5.69
CA MET A 121 15.19 -12.34 -5.19
C MET A 121 16.28 -13.38 -5.45
N THR A 122 16.87 -13.38 -6.64
CA THR A 122 17.80 -14.43 -7.08
C THR A 122 19.27 -14.04 -6.90
N GLY A 123 19.59 -12.75 -6.76
CA GLY A 123 20.96 -12.24 -6.77
C GLY A 123 21.63 -12.27 -8.16
N CYS A 124 20.95 -12.77 -9.20
CA CYS A 124 21.49 -12.87 -10.55
C CYS A 124 21.26 -11.58 -11.35
N ASN A 125 22.13 -11.29 -12.31
CA ASN A 125 21.90 -10.15 -13.21
C ASN A 125 20.76 -10.47 -14.19
N THR A 126 19.69 -9.68 -14.15
CA THR A 126 18.47 -9.89 -14.96
C THR A 126 18.35 -8.95 -16.15
N THR A 127 19.38 -8.15 -16.49
CA THR A 127 19.30 -7.17 -17.59
C THR A 127 19.04 -7.81 -18.94
N GLU A 128 19.63 -8.98 -19.16
CA GLU A 128 19.58 -9.73 -20.44
C GLU A 128 18.46 -10.78 -20.48
N TRP A 129 17.67 -10.90 -19.41
CA TRP A 129 16.59 -11.88 -19.34
C TRP A 129 15.45 -11.50 -20.29
N ALA A 130 15.25 -12.32 -21.33
CA ALA A 130 14.16 -12.18 -22.30
C ALA A 130 12.84 -12.78 -21.76
N LEU A 131 12.32 -12.21 -20.68
CA LEU A 131 11.06 -12.64 -20.03
C LEU A 131 9.87 -11.80 -20.50
N THR A 132 8.70 -12.44 -20.62
CA THR A 132 7.41 -11.74 -20.74
C THR A 132 6.92 -11.23 -19.37
N LYS A 133 6.00 -10.25 -19.37
CA LYS A 133 5.38 -9.73 -18.13
C LYS A 133 4.65 -10.82 -17.36
N ALA A 134 3.99 -11.75 -18.05
CA ALA A 134 3.30 -12.87 -17.43
C ALA A 134 4.28 -13.77 -16.69
N GLN A 135 5.32 -14.26 -17.38
CA GLN A 135 6.35 -15.13 -16.79
C GLN A 135 7.04 -14.47 -15.60
N ALA A 136 7.44 -13.20 -15.74
CA ALA A 136 8.10 -12.50 -14.64
C ALA A 136 7.17 -12.32 -13.42
N SER A 137 5.87 -12.09 -13.64
CA SER A 137 4.89 -11.97 -12.55
C SER A 137 4.63 -13.30 -11.86
N GLU A 138 4.58 -14.39 -12.62
CA GLU A 138 4.41 -15.74 -12.10
C GLU A 138 5.59 -16.14 -11.20
N LEU A 139 6.83 -15.97 -11.67
CA LEU A 139 8.04 -16.23 -10.90
C LEU A 139 8.10 -15.39 -9.61
N ILE A 140 7.77 -14.10 -9.69
CA ILE A 140 7.69 -13.22 -8.51
C ILE A 140 6.60 -13.71 -7.54
N GLY A 141 5.47 -14.18 -8.06
CA GLY A 141 4.38 -14.73 -7.27
C GLY A 141 4.79 -15.98 -6.49
N LYS A 142 5.41 -16.95 -7.18
CA LYS A 142 5.92 -18.20 -6.59
C LYS A 142 6.98 -17.96 -5.52
N HIS A 143 7.95 -17.08 -5.79
CA HIS A 143 8.95 -16.73 -4.79
C HIS A 143 8.32 -16.06 -3.55
N LYS A 144 7.32 -15.17 -3.75
CA LYS A 144 6.62 -14.54 -2.62
C LYS A 144 5.80 -15.51 -1.78
N SER A 145 5.30 -16.60 -2.36
CA SER A 145 4.64 -17.68 -1.63
C SER A 145 5.62 -18.67 -0.99
N GLY A 146 6.94 -18.43 -1.11
CA GLY A 146 7.98 -19.25 -0.49
C GLY A 146 8.39 -20.47 -1.32
N GLN A 147 7.99 -20.55 -2.59
CA GLN A 147 8.44 -21.61 -3.51
C GLN A 147 9.82 -21.25 -4.08
N ASP A 148 10.68 -22.26 -4.22
CA ASP A 148 11.97 -22.11 -4.89
C ASP A 148 11.75 -22.00 -6.41
N ILE A 149 12.23 -20.90 -6.99
CA ILE A 149 12.09 -20.60 -8.42
C ILE A 149 13.35 -20.93 -9.23
N THR A 150 14.40 -21.49 -8.59
CA THR A 150 15.68 -21.74 -9.25
C THR A 150 15.58 -22.77 -10.39
N GLU A 151 14.79 -23.83 -10.23
CA GLU A 151 14.59 -24.84 -11.28
C GLU A 151 13.87 -24.26 -12.51
N GLU A 152 12.83 -23.46 -12.31
CA GLU A 152 12.10 -22.80 -13.40
C GLU A 152 13.00 -21.81 -14.17
N LEU A 153 13.91 -21.13 -13.45
CA LEU A 153 14.90 -20.24 -14.07
C LEU A 153 15.97 -21.01 -14.87
N LYS A 154 16.31 -22.23 -14.47
CA LYS A 154 17.20 -23.13 -15.24
C LYS A 154 16.51 -23.63 -16.51
N GLU A 155 15.25 -24.03 -16.42
CA GLU A 155 14.45 -24.48 -17.59
C GLU A 155 14.34 -23.38 -18.64
N LEU A 156 14.22 -22.12 -18.21
CA LEU A 156 14.21 -20.95 -19.09
C LEU A 156 15.60 -20.55 -19.61
N GLY A 157 16.66 -21.25 -19.22
CA GLY A 157 18.04 -20.97 -19.62
C GLY A 157 18.60 -19.66 -19.07
N LEU A 158 18.00 -19.11 -18.01
CA LEU A 158 18.36 -17.81 -17.43
C LEU A 158 19.45 -17.90 -16.37
N ILE A 159 19.66 -19.09 -15.82
CA ILE A 159 20.73 -19.42 -14.88
C ILE A 159 21.40 -20.70 -15.35
N THR A 160 22.72 -20.66 -15.53
CA THR A 160 23.52 -21.86 -15.78
C THR A 160 23.85 -22.52 -14.45
N PRO A 161 23.64 -23.84 -14.27
CA PRO A 161 24.12 -24.51 -13.07
C PRO A 161 25.64 -24.34 -12.95
N PRO A 162 26.18 -24.23 -11.72
CA PRO A 162 27.62 -24.35 -11.53
C PRO A 162 28.04 -25.69 -12.13
N GLN A 163 28.96 -25.66 -13.09
CA GLN A 163 29.54 -26.88 -13.62
C GLN A 163 30.12 -27.64 -12.43
N THR A 164 29.52 -28.77 -12.09
CA THR A 164 30.11 -29.75 -11.17
C THR A 164 31.32 -30.32 -11.87
N GLY A 165 32.43 -29.59 -11.78
CA GLY A 165 33.74 -30.01 -12.25
C GLY A 165 34.22 -31.16 -11.37
N ASN A 166 33.90 -32.38 -11.80
CA ASN A 166 34.85 -33.47 -11.66
C ASN A 166 35.94 -33.22 -12.71
N ASP A 167 37.11 -32.77 -12.28
CA ASP A 167 38.32 -33.53 -12.57
C ASP A 167 39.45 -33.25 -11.56
N PRO A 168 40.26 -34.28 -11.24
CA PRO A 168 41.30 -34.26 -10.21
C PRO A 168 42.68 -33.97 -10.81
N SER A 169 43.37 -32.92 -10.37
CA SER A 169 44.81 -32.70 -10.54
C SER A 169 45.13 -31.41 -9.82
N GLY A 170 45.93 -31.37 -8.78
CA GLY A 170 47.35 -31.65 -8.81
C GLY A 170 48.02 -30.49 -8.08
N ALA A 171 48.77 -30.80 -7.04
CA ALA A 171 49.41 -29.84 -6.16
C ALA A 171 50.31 -28.85 -6.93
N THR A 172 50.31 -27.59 -6.52
CA THR A 172 51.57 -26.85 -6.30
C THR A 172 51.32 -25.65 -5.40
N ASP A 173 52.03 -25.66 -4.28
CA ASP A 173 52.29 -24.52 -3.41
C ASP A 173 52.92 -23.37 -4.20
N GLU A 174 52.44 -22.15 -3.97
CA GLU A 174 53.32 -20.97 -3.95
C GLU A 174 52.71 -19.89 -3.04
N PRO A 175 53.45 -19.36 -2.05
CA PRO A 175 53.01 -18.28 -1.18
C PRO A 175 53.46 -16.89 -1.68
N GLN A 176 52.86 -15.85 -1.08
CA GLN A 176 53.14 -14.39 -1.16
C GLN A 176 52.11 -13.60 -1.98
N LYS A 177 51.61 -12.42 -1.55
CA LYS A 177 52.30 -11.34 -0.81
C LYS A 177 51.30 -10.41 -0.09
N ASP A 178 51.80 -9.83 1.00
CA ASP A 178 51.19 -8.79 1.82
C ASP A 178 50.81 -7.47 1.10
N THR A 179 50.08 -6.64 1.87
CA THR A 179 49.86 -5.17 1.77
C THR A 179 48.82 -4.68 0.73
N ALA A 180 47.94 -3.72 1.01
CA ALA A 180 48.02 -2.61 1.96
C ALA A 180 46.65 -2.15 2.50
N HIS A 181 46.68 -1.65 3.73
CA HIS A 181 45.65 -0.82 4.36
C HIS A 181 45.51 0.54 3.65
N THR A 182 44.29 0.93 3.30
CA THR A 182 43.96 2.32 2.97
C THR A 182 43.26 2.95 4.18
N LYS A 183 43.97 3.86 4.86
CA LYS A 183 43.41 4.75 5.88
C LYS A 183 42.70 5.91 5.17
N TYR A 184 41.44 6.18 5.53
CA TYR A 184 40.76 7.42 5.17
C TYR A 184 41.16 8.51 6.17
N THR A 185 41.70 9.62 5.65
CA THR A 185 41.93 10.87 6.39
C THR A 185 40.75 11.80 6.11
N THR A 186 40.04 12.19 7.16
CA THR A 186 39.06 13.29 7.15
C THR A 186 39.78 14.57 7.54
N GLN A 187 39.72 15.61 6.69
CA GLN A 187 40.08 16.97 7.09
C GLN A 187 38.79 17.75 7.43
N GLN A 188 38.92 18.56 8.48
CA GLN A 188 37.91 19.47 9.03
C GLN A 188 37.78 20.75 8.20
#